data_AF-A0A6V7HY27-F1
#
_entry.id   AF-A0A6V7HY27-F1
#
_cell.length_a   1.000
_cell.length_b   1.000
_cell.length_c   1.000
_cell.angle_alpha   90.00
_cell.angle_beta   90.00
_cell.angle_gamma   90.00
#
_symmetry.space_group_name_H-M   'P 1'
#
loop_
_entity.id
_entity.type
_entity.pdbx_description
1 polymer ?
#
loop_
_entity_poly.entity_id
_entity_poly.type
_entity_poly.pdbx_seq_one_letter_code
_entity_poly.pdbx_strand_id
1 'polypeptide(L)' 'GFDNTDGKNIQLISKVIEEHLKIPCYVLMGANLANEVAEEKFCETTI' A
#
# COMPACT_ATOMS: atom_id res chain seq x y z
N GLY A 1 -3.76 -4.04 -5.18
CA GLY A 1 -3.45 -3.90 -6.61
C GLY A 1 -4.71 -3.54 -7.36
N PHE A 2 -4.60 -3.10 -8.60
CA PHE A 2 -5.76 -2.90 -9.47
C PHE A 2 -5.65 -3.78 -10.70
N ASP A 3 -6.81 -4.18 -11.23
CA ASP A 3 -6.91 -4.89 -12.49
C ASP A 3 -6.63 -3.91 -13.63
N ASN A 4 -5.72 -4.28 -14.53
CA ASN A 4 -5.33 -3.44 -15.65
C ASN A 4 -5.95 -4.05 -16.90
N THR A 5 -6.88 -3.31 -17.52
CA THR A 5 -7.76 -3.79 -18.61
C THR A 5 -7.02 -4.26 -19.87
N ASP A 6 -5.72 -4.03 -19.95
CA ASP A 6 -4.83 -4.42 -21.06
C ASP A 6 -4.43 -5.92 -21.06
N GLY A 7 -5.14 -6.77 -20.32
CA GLY A 7 -4.86 -8.21 -20.24
C GLY A 7 -3.60 -8.56 -19.43
N LYS A 8 -3.08 -7.59 -18.66
CA LYS A 8 -1.98 -7.82 -17.70
C LYS A 8 -2.58 -8.09 -16.32
N ASN A 9 -2.05 -9.12 -15.67
CA ASN A 9 -2.34 -9.49 -14.28
C ASN A 9 -2.33 -8.26 -13.33
N ILE A 10 -3.01 -8.40 -12.18
CA ILE A 10 -3.09 -7.40 -11.10
C ILE A 10 -1.76 -6.67 -10.89
N GLN A 11 -1.78 -5.34 -11.02
CA GLN A 11 -0.60 -4.49 -10.83
C GLN A 11 -0.56 -3.91 -9.41
N LEU A 12 0.64 -3.85 -8.83
CA LEU A 12 0.86 -3.17 -7.55
C LEU A 12 0.86 -1.66 -7.74
N ILE A 13 0.16 -0.93 -6.85
CA ILE A 13 0.10 0.53 -6.89
C ILE A 13 1.48 1.14 -6.68
N SER A 14 2.28 0.57 -5.78
CA SER A 14 3.68 1.01 -5.57
C SER A 14 4.46 0.98 -6.88
N LYS A 15 4.29 -0.07 -7.70
CA LYS A 15 5.00 -0.20 -8.96
C LYS A 15 4.65 0.91 -9.96
N VAL A 16 3.38 1.30 -9.99
CA VAL A 16 2.89 2.41 -10.82
C VAL A 16 3.50 3.73 -10.38
N ILE A 17 3.58 3.97 -9.06
CA ILE A 17 4.21 5.17 -8.49
C ILE A 17 5.70 5.21 -8.86
N GLU A 18 6.43 4.11 -8.71
CA GLU A 18 7.85 4.03 -9.12
C GLU A 18 8.05 4.34 -10.61
N GLU A 19 7.18 3.80 -11.46
CA GLU A 19 7.27 3.99 -12.92
C GLU A 19 7.02 5.44 -13.33
N HIS A 20 6.11 6.15 -12.67
CA HIS A 20 5.78 7.54 -12.99
C HIS A 20 6.76 8.54 -12.38
N LEU A 21 7.16 8.34 -11.12
CA LEU A 21 7.97 9.30 -10.37
C LEU A 21 9.48 9.00 -10.41
N LYS A 22 9.88 7.82 -10.91
CA LYS A 22 11.28 7.36 -11.00
C LYS A 22 12.03 7.35 -9.67
N ILE A 23 11.31 7.07 -8.58
CA ILE A 23 11.85 6.91 -7.23
C ILE A 23 11.42 5.55 -6.65
N PRO A 24 12.20 4.93 -5.75
CA PRO A 24 11.78 3.71 -5.05
C PRO A 24 10.50 3.95 -4.22
N CYS A 25 9.54 3.01 -4.28
CA CYS A 25 8.29 3.09 -3.54
C CYS A 25 8.03 1.78 -2.80
N TYR A 26 8.11 1.83 -1.47
CA TYR A 26 7.84 0.70 -0.59
C TYR A 26 6.40 0.74 -0.06
N VAL A 27 5.91 -0.42 0.37
CA VAL A 27 4.58 -0.56 0.95
C VAL A 27 4.69 -0.81 2.44
N LEU A 28 3.81 -0.17 3.21
CA LEU A 28 3.53 -0.53 4.60
C LEU A 28 2.13 -1.16 4.61
N MET A 29 2.02 -2.38 5.13
CA MET A 29 0.76 -3.11 5.20
C MET A 29 0.68 -3.84 6.54
N GLY A 30 -0.52 -3.90 7.10
CA GLY A 30 -0.83 -4.64 8.31
C GLY A 30 -2.34 -4.63 8.58
N ALA A 31 -2.76 -5.37 9.60
CA ALA A 31 -4.09 -5.28 10.17
C ALA A 31 -4.19 -4.00 11.02
N ASN A 32 -4.46 -2.88 10.35
CA ASN A 32 -4.54 -1.56 10.97
C ASN A 32 -5.76 -0.78 10.48
N LEU A 33 -6.50 -0.19 11.42
CA LEU A 33 -7.53 0.81 11.12
C LEU A 33 -7.00 2.20 11.48
N ALA A 34 -7.20 3.17 10.59
CA ALA A 34 -6.63 4.51 10.75
C ALA A 34 -7.07 5.20 12.06
N ASN A 35 -8.33 5.00 12.46
CA ASN A 35 -8.86 5.55 13.70
C ASN A 35 -8.26 4.86 14.94
N GLU A 36 -8.03 3.55 14.91
CA GLU A 36 -7.45 2.82 16.04
C GLU A 36 -5.98 3.20 16.25
N VAL A 37 -5.23 3.38 15.15
CA VAL A 37 -3.86 3.91 15.18
C VAL A 37 -3.83 5.32 15.78
N ALA A 38 -4.76 6.20 15.37
CA ALA A 38 -4.84 7.56 15.90
C ALA A 38 -5.20 7.62 17.39
N GLU A 39 -5.89 6.60 17.90
CA GLU A 39 -6.28 6.47 19.32
C GLU A 39 -5.27 5.67 20.16
N GLU A 40 -4.08 5.36 19.62
CA GLU A 40 -3.04 4.54 20.27
C GLU A 40 -3.53 3.15 20.72
N LYS A 41 -4.57 2.64 20.05
CA LYS A 41 -5.08 1.28 20.28
C LYS A 41 -4.19 0.27 19.53
N PHE A 42 -4.38 -1.01 19.86
CA PHE A 42 -3.62 -2.10 19.24
C PHE A 42 -3.80 -2.10 17.73
N CYS A 43 -2.68 -2.03 17.01
CA CYS A 43 -2.55 -2.19 15.59
C CYS A 43 -1.37 -3.15 15.36
N GLU A 44 -1.44 -4.04 14.38
CA GLU A 44 -0.39 -5.05 14.14
C GLU A 44 1.01 -4.42 13.96
N THR A 45 1.07 -3.18 13.44
CA THR A 45 2.30 -2.40 13.27
C THR A 45 2.47 -1.30 14.33
N THR A 46 2.01 -1.55 15.56
CA THR A 46 2.48 -0.80 16.72
C THR A 46 3.85 -1.38 17.12
N ILE A 47 4.94 -0.71 16.72
CA ILE A 47 6.23 -0.85 17.41
C ILE A 47 6.18 0.04 18.65
#